data_AF-A0A527ZPK2-F1
#
_entry.id   AF-A0A527ZPK2-F1
#
_cell.length_a   1.000
_cell.length_b   1.000
_cell.length_c   1.000
_cell.angle_alpha   90.00
_cell.angle_beta   90.00
_cell.angle_gamma   90.00
#
_symmetry.space_group_name_H-M   'P 1'
#
loop_
_entity.id
_entity.type
_entity.pdbx_description
1 polymer ?
#
loop_
_entity_poly.entity_id
_entity_poly.type
_entity_poly.pdbx_seq_one_letter_code
_entity_poly.pdbx_strand_id
1 'polypeptide(L)'
;LICYAIVVFMARRIDRTEAAELNPLQTHRDFLIGHFLCGLGWAWFAWLGCDACQVDQFQLIKAVVLLLAMAATAITASSLRGALLATFAVPVAAYAYAGARQWMPVELIMAGLLIVSLPFFAYVARRLNRSSLMLLSFRSEKDALIAELDTAKSMSDEARRRAEDANLAKSRFLASMSHELRTPLNAILGFSEVMANEVLGPMSNPTYRDYARDVHDSGQHLLDLINEILDLSRIEAGRYQLNEEPMMLLSVVEDCCHMMELKARNKDIRIVQDFENALPRLFADERA
;
A
#
# COMPACT_ATOMS: atom_id res chain seq x y z
N LEU A 1 4.86 16.83 49.32
CA LEU A 1 3.69 17.22 48.48
C LEU A 1 3.99 18.44 47.61
N ILE A 2 4.49 19.56 48.17
CA ILE A 2 4.82 20.78 47.42
C ILE A 2 5.80 20.53 46.25
N CYS A 3 6.89 19.78 46.47
CA CYS A 3 7.86 19.49 45.41
C CYS A 3 7.26 18.70 44.22
N TYR A 4 6.39 17.72 44.51
CA TYR A 4 5.69 16.97 43.46
C TYR A 4 4.68 17.84 42.70
N ALA A 5 4.03 18.80 43.36
CA ALA A 5 3.16 19.76 42.70
C ALA A 5 3.91 20.66 41.70
N ILE A 6 5.14 21.07 42.03
CA ILE A 6 6.01 21.84 41.14
C ILE A 6 6.36 21.02 39.89
N VAL A 7 6.77 19.75 40.06
CA VAL A 7 7.09 18.86 38.93
C VAL A 7 5.87 18.62 38.04
N VAL A 8 4.68 18.43 38.62
CA VAL A 8 3.42 18.28 37.87
C VAL A 8 3.06 19.57 37.12
N PHE A 9 3.26 20.73 37.73
CA PHE A 9 3.03 22.01 37.08
C PHE A 9 3.97 22.22 35.89
N MET A 10 5.25 21.90 36.04
CA MET A 10 6.22 21.92 34.94
C MET A 10 5.80 20.98 33.81
N ALA A 11 5.36 19.76 34.13
CA ALA A 11 4.84 18.81 33.14
C ALA A 11 3.63 19.35 32.38
N ARG A 12 2.65 19.92 33.07
CA ARG A 12 1.48 20.55 32.43
C ARG A 12 1.84 21.76 31.57
N ARG A 13 2.86 22.53 31.96
CA ARG A 13 3.33 23.66 31.17
C ARG A 13 3.93 23.19 29.85
N ILE A 14 4.76 22.15 29.90
CA ILE A 14 5.43 21.59 28.73
C ILE A 14 4.43 20.93 27.77
N ASP A 15 3.44 20.22 28.31
CA ASP A 15 2.35 19.62 27.52
C ASP A 15 1.53 20.66 26.72
N ARG A 16 1.52 21.91 27.19
CA ARG A 16 0.86 23.05 26.50
C ARG A 16 1.80 23.85 25.59
N THR A 17 3.09 23.58 25.64
CA THR A 17 4.09 24.32 24.83
C THR A 17 4.26 23.62 23.50
N GLU A 18 4.36 24.38 22.41
CA GLU A 18 4.56 23.79 21.09
C GLU A 18 5.92 23.08 21.00
N ALA A 19 5.96 21.95 20.28
CA ALA A 19 7.17 21.14 20.15
C ALA A 19 8.36 21.91 19.55
N ALA A 20 8.10 22.92 18.71
CA ALA A 20 9.13 23.75 18.08
C ALA A 20 9.86 24.69 19.06
N GLU A 21 9.22 25.06 20.17
CA GLU A 21 9.78 25.98 21.17
C GLU A 21 10.51 25.25 22.30
N LEU A 22 10.35 23.93 22.39
CA LEU A 22 10.92 23.12 23.45
C LEU A 22 12.38 22.77 23.18
N ASN A 23 13.28 23.20 24.07
CA ASN A 23 14.64 22.68 24.11
C ASN A 23 14.67 21.37 24.94
N PRO A 24 14.94 20.21 24.33
CA PRO A 24 14.85 18.92 25.03
C PRO A 24 15.89 18.76 26.15
N LEU A 25 17.10 19.29 25.96
CA LEU A 25 18.19 19.16 26.93
C LEU A 25 17.93 20.01 28.18
N GLN A 26 17.46 21.24 27.97
CA GLN A 26 17.12 22.13 29.08
C GLN A 26 15.94 21.58 29.87
N THR A 27 14.87 21.17 29.17
CA THR A 27 13.69 20.57 29.79
C THR A 27 14.04 19.31 30.59
N HIS A 28 14.89 18.44 30.04
CA HIS A 28 15.37 17.23 30.72
C HIS A 28 16.12 17.57 32.01
N ARG A 29 17.03 18.55 31.97
CA ARG A 29 17.77 19.02 33.14
C ARG A 29 16.84 19.60 34.21
N ASP A 30 15.89 20.43 33.82
CA ASP A 30 15.00 21.11 34.75
C ASP A 30 14.10 20.11 35.49
N PHE A 31 13.63 19.06 34.82
CA PHE A 31 12.93 17.95 35.47
C PHE A 31 13.82 17.15 36.42
N LEU A 32 15.08 16.88 36.06
CA LEU A 32 16.01 16.20 36.95
C LEU A 32 16.27 17.01 38.23
N ILE A 33 16.37 18.34 38.12
CA ILE A 33 16.47 19.23 39.28
C ILE A 33 15.20 19.13 40.13
N GLY A 34 14.02 19.17 39.53
CA GLY A 34 12.76 19.00 40.25
C GLY A 34 12.67 17.66 41.00
N HIS A 35 13.07 16.56 40.36
CA HIS A 35 13.14 15.23 40.97
C HIS A 35 14.17 15.15 42.11
N PHE A 36 15.32 15.80 41.95
CA PHE A 36 16.32 15.89 43.01
C PHE A 36 15.77 16.65 44.24
N LEU A 37 15.06 17.76 44.04
CA LEU A 37 14.39 18.49 45.12
C LEU A 37 13.31 17.66 45.82
N CYS A 38 12.56 16.84 45.08
CA CYS A 38 11.66 15.84 45.68
C CYS A 38 12.45 14.82 46.52
N GLY A 39 13.62 14.41 46.05
CA GLY A 39 14.52 13.51 46.75
C GLY A 39 15.02 14.05 48.09
N LEU A 40 15.27 15.34 48.20
CA LEU A 40 15.61 15.97 49.48
C LEU A 40 14.51 15.81 50.54
N GLY A 41 13.24 15.88 50.13
CA GLY A 41 12.10 15.61 51.01
C GLY A 41 12.06 14.16 51.50
N TRP A 42 12.39 13.21 50.62
CA TRP A 42 12.52 11.80 51.00
C TRP A 42 13.73 11.53 51.89
N ALA A 43 14.83 12.28 51.71
CA ALA A 43 16.01 12.17 52.55
C ALA A 43 15.74 12.69 53.96
N TRP A 44 15.00 13.79 54.07
CA TRP A 44 14.48 14.28 55.35
C TRP A 44 13.61 13.23 56.05
N PHE A 45 12.69 12.59 55.31
CA PHE A 45 11.87 11.50 55.85
C PHE A 45 12.71 10.30 56.34
N ALA A 46 13.75 9.92 55.58
CA ALA A 46 14.66 8.85 55.99
C ALA A 46 15.41 9.18 57.29
N TRP A 47 15.82 10.45 57.44
CA TRP A 47 16.57 10.94 58.61
C TRP A 47 15.70 11.14 59.87
N LEU A 48 14.39 11.32 59.73
CA LEU A 48 13.49 11.68 60.82
C LEU A 48 13.55 10.66 61.98
N GLY A 49 13.99 11.05 63.17
CA GLY A 49 13.93 10.21 64.37
C GLY A 49 12.61 10.39 65.12
N CYS A 50 12.24 9.43 65.97
CA CYS A 50 11.16 9.65 66.92
C CYS A 50 11.37 8.85 68.21
N ASP A 51 11.98 9.48 69.21
CA ASP A 51 12.26 8.86 70.50
C ASP A 51 10.98 8.70 71.36
N ALA A 52 9.94 9.49 71.08
CA ALA A 52 8.67 9.47 71.80
C ALA A 52 7.58 8.57 71.18
N CYS A 53 7.82 7.98 70.01
CA CYS A 53 6.76 7.31 69.24
C CYS A 53 6.41 5.90 69.75
N GLN A 54 7.24 5.26 70.59
CA GLN A 54 7.05 3.86 71.04
C GLN A 54 6.71 2.87 69.91
N VAL A 55 7.21 3.12 68.69
CA VAL A 55 7.06 2.20 67.55
C VAL A 55 8.39 1.49 67.33
N ASP A 56 8.48 0.26 67.81
CA ASP A 56 9.70 -0.57 67.71
C ASP A 56 10.14 -0.83 66.25
N GLN A 57 9.23 -0.67 65.29
CA GLN A 57 9.45 -0.93 63.86
C GLN A 57 9.51 0.34 62.99
N PHE A 58 9.73 1.52 63.57
CA PHE A 58 9.68 2.78 62.82
C PHE A 58 10.65 2.83 61.63
N GLN A 59 11.85 2.26 61.76
CA GLN A 59 12.83 2.19 60.67
C GLN A 59 12.40 1.26 59.53
N LEU A 60 11.78 0.12 59.87
CA LEU A 60 11.26 -0.84 58.89
C LEU A 60 10.18 -0.18 58.01
N ILE A 61 9.26 0.57 58.63
CA ILE A 61 8.18 1.28 57.92
C ILE A 61 8.76 2.28 56.92
N LYS A 62 9.79 3.05 57.30
CA LYS A 62 10.43 4.01 56.38
C LYS A 62 11.00 3.32 55.15
N ALA A 63 11.72 2.21 55.33
CA ALA A 63 12.31 1.48 54.21
C ALA A 63 11.24 0.90 53.27
N VAL A 64 10.14 0.37 53.81
CA VAL A 64 8.99 -0.08 53.01
C VAL A 64 8.37 1.07 52.23
N VAL A 65 8.17 2.23 52.86
CA VAL A 65 7.63 3.42 52.19
C VAL A 65 8.56 3.90 51.06
N LEU A 66 9.87 3.90 51.30
CA LEU A 66 10.87 4.25 50.26
C LEU A 66 10.83 3.27 49.09
N LEU A 67 10.70 1.97 49.34
CA LEU A 67 10.55 0.97 48.28
C LEU A 67 9.29 1.19 47.43
N LEU A 68 8.15 1.44 48.07
CA LEU A 68 6.90 1.74 47.37
C LEU A 68 7.01 3.02 46.55
N ALA A 69 7.64 4.07 47.11
CA ALA A 69 7.88 5.33 46.41
C ALA A 69 8.82 5.16 45.21
N MET A 70 9.86 4.33 45.33
CA MET A 70 10.76 3.99 44.23
C MET A 70 10.03 3.26 43.11
N ALA A 71 9.22 2.26 43.44
CA ALA A 71 8.41 1.51 42.47
C ALA A 71 7.42 2.45 41.73
N ALA A 72 6.69 3.29 42.46
CA ALA A 72 5.75 4.24 41.86
C ALA A 72 6.47 5.24 40.95
N THR A 73 7.63 5.76 41.37
CA THR A 73 8.44 6.70 40.57
C THR A 73 9.04 6.02 39.34
N ALA A 74 9.40 4.73 39.41
CA ALA A 74 9.90 3.96 38.27
C ALA A 74 8.91 3.85 37.12
N ILE A 75 7.62 3.75 37.43
CA ILE A 75 6.56 3.69 36.42
C ILE A 75 6.27 5.09 35.87
N THR A 76 6.00 6.04 36.78
CA THR A 76 5.53 7.39 36.43
C THR A 76 6.60 8.25 35.76
N ALA A 77 7.86 8.12 36.17
CA ALA A 77 8.99 8.86 35.59
C ALA A 77 9.85 7.98 34.67
N SER A 78 9.31 6.87 34.15
CA SER A 78 10.01 5.98 33.22
C SER A 78 10.51 6.72 31.96
N SER A 79 9.73 7.70 31.47
CA SER A 79 10.09 8.54 30.33
C SER A 79 11.35 9.39 30.57
N LEU A 80 11.66 9.72 31.83
CA LEU A 80 12.80 10.56 32.19
C LEU A 80 14.00 9.73 32.64
N ARG A 81 15.04 9.67 31.79
CA ARG A 81 16.29 8.98 32.12
C ARG A 81 16.96 9.66 33.32
N GLY A 82 17.25 8.89 34.37
CA GLY A 82 17.97 9.35 35.56
C GLY A 82 17.08 9.82 36.71
N ALA A 83 15.75 9.91 36.52
CA ALA A 83 14.82 10.41 37.53
C ALA A 83 14.90 9.66 38.87
N LEU A 84 14.99 8.33 38.84
CA LEU A 84 15.10 7.52 40.06
C LEU A 84 16.38 7.80 40.83
N LEU A 85 17.52 7.89 40.14
CA LEU A 85 18.79 8.14 40.80
C LEU A 85 18.79 9.54 41.42
N ALA A 86 18.28 10.54 40.68
CA ALA A 86 18.12 11.89 41.20
C ALA A 86 17.21 11.94 42.44
N THR A 87 16.12 11.17 42.46
CA THR A 87 15.15 11.20 43.56
C THR A 87 15.59 10.38 44.79
N PHE A 88 16.20 9.20 44.60
CA PHE A 88 16.37 8.23 45.70
C PHE A 88 17.82 7.94 46.10
N ALA A 89 18.84 8.40 45.36
CA ALA A 89 20.23 8.18 45.78
C ALA A 89 20.54 8.78 47.16
N VAL A 90 20.08 10.01 47.40
CA VAL A 90 20.30 10.70 48.69
C VAL A 90 19.47 10.08 49.83
N PRO A 91 18.16 9.80 49.68
CA PRO A 91 17.39 9.08 50.71
C PRO A 91 17.94 7.71 51.09
N VAL A 92 18.36 6.92 50.10
CA VAL A 92 18.94 5.59 50.34
C VAL A 92 20.27 5.70 51.09
N ALA A 93 21.12 6.66 50.72
CA ALA A 93 22.37 6.93 51.43
C ALA A 93 22.11 7.41 52.87
N ALA A 94 21.15 8.30 53.07
CA ALA A 94 20.76 8.79 54.40
C ALA A 94 20.24 7.67 55.30
N TYR A 95 19.37 6.80 54.78
CA TYR A 95 18.86 5.64 55.51
C TYR A 95 19.99 4.66 55.87
N ALA A 96 20.87 4.33 54.91
CA ALA A 96 21.98 3.41 55.14
C ALA A 96 22.96 3.96 56.19
N TYR A 97 23.25 5.26 56.16
CA TYR A 97 24.10 5.91 57.16
C TYR A 97 23.47 5.89 58.57
N ALA A 98 22.18 6.20 58.67
CA ALA A 98 21.46 6.16 59.94
C ALA A 98 21.45 4.75 60.54
N GLY A 99 21.18 3.73 59.73
CA GLY A 99 21.13 2.33 60.20
C GLY A 99 22.50 1.76 60.58
N ALA A 100 23.56 2.17 59.87
CA ALA A 100 24.94 1.78 60.21
C ALA A 100 25.37 2.26 61.61
N ARG A 101 24.74 3.32 62.14
CA ARG A 101 25.05 3.86 63.47
C ARG A 101 24.40 3.07 64.61
N GLN A 102 23.28 2.38 64.34
CA GLN A 102 22.50 1.67 65.36
C GLN A 102 22.92 0.19 65.48
N TRP A 103 23.67 -0.35 64.51
CA TRP A 103 24.25 -1.71 64.51
C TRP A 103 23.22 -2.84 64.69
N MET A 104 21.98 -2.62 64.26
CA MET A 104 20.92 -3.63 64.30
C MET A 104 20.90 -4.47 63.01
N PRO A 105 20.79 -5.81 63.08
CA PRO A 105 20.86 -6.67 61.90
C PRO A 105 19.71 -6.41 60.90
N VAL A 106 18.51 -6.09 61.41
CA VAL A 106 17.34 -5.79 60.58
C VAL A 106 17.55 -4.55 59.71
N GLU A 107 18.24 -3.53 60.25
CA GLU A 107 18.46 -2.27 59.53
C GLU A 107 19.48 -2.41 58.40
N LEU A 108 20.53 -3.20 58.63
CA LEU A 108 21.51 -3.55 57.60
C LEU A 108 20.86 -4.31 56.44
N ILE A 109 19.94 -5.23 56.74
CA ILE A 109 19.17 -5.96 55.72
C ILE A 109 18.32 -4.99 54.89
N MET A 110 17.60 -4.06 55.53
CA MET A 110 16.76 -3.08 54.82
C MET A 110 17.59 -2.08 54.01
N ALA A 111 18.74 -1.64 54.53
CA ALA A 111 19.67 -0.80 53.79
C ALA A 111 20.21 -1.53 52.54
N GLY A 112 20.59 -2.80 52.68
CA GLY A 112 20.98 -3.64 51.55
C GLY A 112 19.86 -3.79 50.51
N LEU A 113 18.63 -4.03 50.96
CA LEU A 113 17.45 -4.11 50.08
C LEU A 113 17.23 -2.82 49.30
N LEU A 114 17.32 -1.65 49.95
CA LEU A 114 17.19 -0.35 49.29
C LEU A 114 18.32 -0.11 48.27
N ILE A 115 19.58 -0.41 48.64
CA ILE A 115 20.75 -0.27 47.78
C ILE A 115 20.64 -1.14 46.52
N VAL A 116 20.11 -2.37 46.64
CA VAL A 116 19.90 -3.28 45.50
C VAL A 116 18.67 -2.90 44.68
N SER A 117 17.59 -2.47 45.34
CA SER A 117 16.35 -2.11 44.65
C SER A 117 16.49 -0.86 43.77
N LEU A 118 17.34 0.11 44.13
CA LEU A 118 17.55 1.33 43.36
C LEU A 118 18.08 1.08 41.94
N PRO A 119 19.19 0.35 41.74
CA PRO A 119 19.64 0.00 40.40
C PRO A 119 18.65 -0.92 39.68
N PHE A 120 17.94 -1.82 40.39
CA PHE A 120 16.91 -2.66 39.79
C PHE A 120 15.76 -1.83 39.21
N PHE A 121 15.15 -0.93 39.98
CA PHE A 121 14.07 -0.08 39.49
C PHE A 121 14.56 0.93 38.43
N ALA A 122 15.79 1.43 38.55
CA ALA A 122 16.39 2.26 37.50
C ALA A 122 16.57 1.47 36.18
N TYR A 123 16.94 0.19 36.25
CA TYR A 123 16.99 -0.71 35.09
C TYR A 123 15.60 -0.92 34.48
N VAL A 124 14.59 -1.23 35.29
CA VAL A 124 13.20 -1.41 34.85
C VAL A 124 12.66 -0.15 34.16
N ALA A 125 12.85 1.03 34.79
CA ALA A 125 12.44 2.31 34.21
C ALA A 125 13.11 2.58 32.85
N ARG A 126 14.42 2.31 32.73
CA ARG A 126 15.16 2.42 31.45
C ARG A 126 14.63 1.45 30.40
N ARG A 127 14.29 0.22 30.79
CA ARG A 127 13.73 -0.80 29.89
C ARG A 127 12.35 -0.36 29.38
N LEU A 128 11.47 0.11 30.25
CA LEU A 128 10.16 0.64 29.87
C LEU A 128 10.29 1.81 28.88
N ASN A 129 11.18 2.76 29.16
CA ASN A 129 11.42 3.91 28.27
C ASN A 129 11.87 3.48 26.87
N ARG A 130 12.83 2.54 26.80
CA ARG A 130 13.31 2.00 25.52
C ARG A 130 12.19 1.33 24.73
N SER A 131 11.34 0.54 25.40
CA SER A 131 10.19 -0.09 24.76
C SER A 131 9.18 0.94 24.25
N SER A 132 8.84 1.96 25.03
CA SER A 132 7.92 3.03 24.61
C SER A 132 8.45 3.82 23.42
N LEU A 133 9.75 4.16 23.40
CA LEU A 133 10.38 4.86 22.28
C LEU A 133 10.37 4.03 20.99
N MET A 134 10.65 2.73 21.09
CA MET A 134 10.61 1.81 19.96
C MET A 134 9.20 1.67 19.37
N LEU A 135 8.17 1.62 20.22
CA LEU A 135 6.77 1.60 19.75
C LEU A 135 6.39 2.89 19.02
N LEU A 136 6.86 4.04 19.49
CA LEU A 136 6.61 5.32 18.83
C LEU A 136 7.29 5.40 17.46
N SER A 137 8.53 4.94 17.34
CA SER A 137 9.23 4.92 16.04
C SER A 137 8.53 4.00 15.03
N PHE A 138 8.13 2.80 15.45
CA PHE A 138 7.39 1.89 14.57
C PHE A 138 6.04 2.45 14.13
N ARG A 139 5.32 3.17 15.01
CA ARG A 139 4.07 3.85 14.62
C ARG A 139 4.33 4.92 13.56
N SER A 140 5.34 5.76 13.78
CA SER A 140 5.71 6.82 12.83
C SER A 140 6.12 6.26 11.46
N GLU A 141 6.92 5.19 11.44
CA GLU A 141 7.37 4.53 10.21
C GLU A 141 6.19 3.89 9.46
N LYS A 142 5.32 3.19 10.20
CA LYS A 142 4.10 2.60 9.65
C LYS A 142 3.17 3.68 9.06
N ASP A 143 2.98 4.80 9.75
CA ASP A 143 2.12 5.89 9.26
C ASP A 143 2.71 6.55 8.00
N ALA A 144 4.04 6.66 7.90
CA ALA A 144 4.72 7.12 6.69
C ALA A 144 4.53 6.15 5.50
N LEU A 145 4.71 4.85 5.72
CA LEU A 145 4.50 3.81 4.69
C LEU A 145 3.04 3.76 4.21
N ILE A 146 2.07 3.96 5.11
CA ILE A 146 0.65 4.01 4.74
C ILE A 146 0.38 5.21 3.82
N ALA A 147 0.95 6.38 4.14
CA ALA A 147 0.79 7.57 3.31
C ALA A 147 1.41 7.36 1.91
N GLU A 148 2.62 6.80 1.85
CA GLU A 148 3.28 6.47 0.58
C GLU A 148 2.46 5.47 -0.26
N LEU A 149 1.98 4.40 0.36
CA LEU A 149 1.16 3.39 -0.31
C LEU A 149 -0.14 3.99 -0.87
N ASP A 150 -0.79 4.88 -0.13
CA ASP A 150 -2.03 5.52 -0.58
C ASP A 150 -1.78 6.43 -1.80
N THR A 151 -0.68 7.20 -1.79
CA THR A 151 -0.30 8.03 -2.94
C THR A 151 0.03 7.19 -4.17
N ALA A 152 0.82 6.12 -4.02
CA ALA A 152 1.17 5.22 -5.12
C ALA A 152 -0.07 4.52 -5.70
N LYS A 153 -0.99 4.09 -4.83
CA LYS A 153 -2.27 3.50 -5.25
C LYS A 153 -3.13 4.50 -6.02
N SER A 154 -3.26 5.73 -5.53
CA SER A 154 -4.02 6.78 -6.21
C SER A 154 -3.47 7.07 -7.61
N MET A 155 -2.14 7.19 -7.75
CA MET A 155 -1.48 7.39 -9.05
C MET A 155 -1.71 6.21 -10.00
N SER A 156 -1.62 4.98 -9.50
CA SER A 156 -1.87 3.77 -10.29
C SER A 156 -3.32 3.68 -10.78
N ASP A 157 -4.28 3.97 -9.90
CA ASP A 157 -5.70 3.97 -10.25
C ASP A 157 -6.04 5.05 -11.29
N GLU A 158 -5.43 6.23 -11.18
CA GLU A 158 -5.60 7.30 -12.17
C GLU A 158 -5.02 6.91 -13.54
N ALA A 159 -3.80 6.34 -13.56
CA ALA A 159 -3.17 5.88 -14.80
C ALA A 159 -4.01 4.78 -15.48
N ARG A 160 -4.54 3.84 -14.69
CA ARG A 160 -5.44 2.80 -15.18
C ARG A 160 -6.70 3.40 -15.81
N ARG A 161 -7.37 4.32 -15.13
CA ARG A 161 -8.57 4.99 -15.67
C ARG A 161 -8.27 5.72 -16.98
N ARG A 162 -7.15 6.45 -17.06
CA ARG A 162 -6.74 7.12 -18.30
C ARG A 162 -6.52 6.14 -19.45
N ALA A 163 -5.92 4.98 -19.18
CA ALA A 163 -5.73 3.94 -20.19
C ALA A 163 -7.06 3.31 -20.64
N GLU A 164 -7.97 3.03 -19.69
CA GLU A 164 -9.31 2.50 -19.98
C GLU A 164 -10.13 3.49 -20.82
N ASP A 165 -10.14 4.78 -20.47
CA ASP A 165 -10.83 5.83 -21.21
C ASP A 165 -10.28 5.98 -22.64
N ALA A 166 -8.95 5.94 -22.80
CA ALA A 166 -8.31 5.96 -24.11
C ALA A 166 -8.70 4.75 -24.97
N ASN A 167 -8.78 3.56 -24.37
CA ASN A 167 -9.18 2.35 -25.08
C ASN A 167 -10.66 2.41 -25.51
N LEU A 168 -11.55 2.89 -24.62
CA LEU A 168 -12.95 3.11 -24.95
C LEU A 168 -13.13 4.13 -26.08
N ALA A 169 -12.34 5.21 -26.08
CA ALA A 169 -12.33 6.20 -27.15
C ALA A 169 -11.85 5.59 -28.48
N LYS A 170 -10.76 4.81 -28.47
CA LYS A 170 -10.27 4.06 -29.65
C LYS A 170 -11.36 3.17 -30.23
N SER A 171 -12.02 2.35 -29.40
CA SER A 171 -13.10 1.46 -29.86
C SER A 171 -14.27 2.24 -30.47
N ARG A 172 -14.72 3.33 -29.83
CA ARG A 172 -15.83 4.16 -30.34
C ARG A 172 -15.48 4.82 -31.66
N PHE A 173 -14.27 5.36 -31.79
CA PHE A 173 -13.79 5.97 -33.01
C PHE A 173 -13.80 4.98 -34.18
N LEU A 174 -13.24 3.79 -33.99
CA LEU A 174 -13.16 2.77 -35.04
C LEU A 174 -14.55 2.27 -35.46
N ALA A 175 -15.44 2.04 -34.49
CA ALA A 175 -16.82 1.66 -34.78
C ALA A 175 -17.57 2.73 -35.60
N SER A 176 -17.41 4.01 -35.26
CA SER A 176 -18.04 5.11 -36.01
C SER A 176 -17.48 5.25 -37.42
N MET A 177 -16.16 5.23 -37.56
CA MET A 177 -15.48 5.35 -38.86
C MET A 177 -15.85 4.21 -39.81
N SER A 178 -16.03 2.98 -39.30
CA SER A 178 -16.52 1.86 -40.11
C SER A 178 -17.81 2.17 -40.85
N HIS A 179 -18.80 2.70 -40.12
CA HIS A 179 -20.11 3.01 -40.68
C HIS A 179 -20.02 4.16 -41.68
N GLU A 180 -19.24 5.20 -41.35
CA GLU A 180 -19.06 6.36 -42.24
C GLU A 180 -18.29 6.02 -43.53
N LEU A 181 -17.40 5.03 -43.50
CA LEU A 181 -16.65 4.58 -44.68
C LEU A 181 -17.45 3.59 -45.53
N ARG A 182 -18.26 2.71 -44.92
CA ARG A 182 -19.00 1.67 -45.66
C ARG A 182 -20.03 2.25 -46.62
N THR A 183 -20.75 3.29 -46.22
CA THR A 183 -21.79 3.90 -47.07
C THR A 183 -21.25 4.46 -48.39
N PRO A 184 -20.24 5.35 -48.43
CA PRO A 184 -19.69 5.85 -49.69
C PRO A 184 -18.96 4.76 -50.48
N LEU A 185 -18.29 3.82 -49.81
CA LEU A 185 -17.54 2.75 -50.49
C LEU A 185 -18.48 1.78 -51.20
N ASN A 186 -19.58 1.38 -50.58
CA ASN A 186 -20.61 0.56 -51.21
C ASN A 186 -21.24 1.25 -52.43
N ALA A 187 -21.40 2.58 -52.38
CA ALA A 187 -21.88 3.33 -53.54
C ALA A 187 -20.88 3.30 -54.70
N ILE A 188 -19.58 3.52 -54.42
CA ILE A 188 -18.51 3.44 -55.42
C ILE A 188 -18.46 2.04 -56.04
N LEU A 189 -18.47 0.99 -55.21
CA LEU A 189 -18.47 -0.41 -55.64
C LEU A 189 -19.65 -0.74 -56.53
N GLY A 190 -20.86 -0.31 -56.15
CA GLY A 190 -22.07 -0.54 -56.94
C GLY A 190 -22.04 0.18 -58.28
N PHE A 191 -21.58 1.44 -58.32
CA PHE A 191 -21.45 2.17 -59.59
C PHE A 191 -20.37 1.59 -60.49
N SER A 192 -19.20 1.23 -59.93
CA SER A 192 -18.11 0.63 -60.70
C SER A 192 -18.47 -0.75 -61.23
N GLU A 193 -19.24 -1.55 -60.48
CA GLU A 193 -19.78 -2.84 -60.92
C GLU A 193 -20.80 -2.68 -62.06
N VAL A 194 -21.76 -1.77 -61.91
CA VAL A 194 -22.76 -1.47 -62.96
C VAL A 194 -22.08 -0.99 -64.25
N MET A 195 -21.03 -0.17 -64.13
CA MET A 195 -20.21 0.27 -65.26
C MET A 195 -19.43 -0.90 -65.87
N ALA A 196 -18.69 -1.67 -65.07
CA ALA A 196 -17.87 -2.78 -65.54
C ALA A 196 -18.67 -3.87 -66.26
N ASN A 197 -19.91 -4.11 -65.82
CA ASN A 197 -20.83 -5.09 -66.39
C ASN A 197 -21.70 -4.53 -67.54
N GLU A 198 -21.53 -3.26 -67.91
CA GLU A 198 -22.25 -2.61 -69.02
C GLU A 198 -23.78 -2.72 -68.90
N VAL A 199 -24.32 -2.75 -67.67
CA VAL A 199 -25.75 -3.01 -67.39
C VAL A 199 -26.67 -1.97 -68.02
N LEU A 200 -26.20 -0.72 -68.14
CA LEU A 200 -26.93 0.40 -68.76
C LEU A 200 -26.61 0.60 -70.24
N GLY A 201 -25.85 -0.32 -70.85
CA GLY A 201 -25.46 -0.27 -72.26
C GLY A 201 -23.95 -0.37 -72.48
N PRO A 202 -23.52 -0.67 -73.71
CA PRO A 202 -22.11 -0.91 -74.04
C PRO A 202 -21.28 0.38 -73.98
N MET A 203 -20.07 0.29 -73.43
CA MET A 203 -19.12 1.39 -73.44
C MET A 203 -18.34 1.42 -74.75
N SER A 204 -18.35 2.59 -75.42
CA SER A 204 -17.72 2.76 -76.74
C SER A 204 -16.20 2.58 -76.72
N ASN A 205 -15.56 2.92 -75.59
CA ASN A 205 -14.12 2.74 -75.38
C ASN A 205 -13.89 1.61 -74.36
N PRO A 206 -13.26 0.49 -74.74
CA PRO A 206 -13.02 -0.64 -73.85
C PRO A 206 -12.14 -0.27 -72.64
N THR A 207 -11.28 0.75 -72.75
CA THR A 207 -10.42 1.20 -71.63
C THR A 207 -11.23 1.71 -70.44
N TYR A 208 -12.42 2.28 -70.65
CA TYR A 208 -13.28 2.72 -69.54
C TYR A 208 -13.86 1.55 -68.75
N ARG A 209 -14.10 0.41 -69.41
CA ARG A 209 -14.50 -0.82 -68.73
C ARG A 209 -13.39 -1.35 -67.84
N ASP A 210 -12.17 -1.33 -68.34
CA ASP A 210 -10.99 -1.78 -67.59
C ASP A 210 -10.76 -0.87 -66.37
N TYR A 211 -10.90 0.44 -66.50
CA TYR A 211 -10.86 1.36 -65.35
C TYR A 211 -12.01 1.14 -64.36
N ALA A 212 -13.22 0.84 -64.83
CA ALA A 212 -14.33 0.52 -63.93
C ALA A 212 -14.04 -0.74 -63.11
N ARG A 213 -13.41 -1.76 -63.71
CA ARG A 213 -12.91 -2.95 -63.00
C ARG A 213 -11.82 -2.60 -62.00
N ASP A 214 -10.82 -1.82 -62.40
CA ASP A 214 -9.72 -1.43 -61.50
C ASP A 214 -10.23 -0.66 -60.27
N VAL A 215 -11.22 0.24 -60.46
CA VAL A 215 -11.88 0.97 -59.36
C VAL A 215 -12.65 0.01 -58.46
N HIS A 216 -13.37 -0.96 -59.03
CA HIS A 216 -14.10 -1.96 -58.27
C HIS A 216 -13.16 -2.83 -57.43
N ASP A 217 -12.13 -3.40 -58.05
CA ASP A 217 -11.16 -4.27 -57.39
C ASP A 217 -10.40 -3.51 -56.27
N SER A 218 -10.02 -2.26 -56.53
CA SER A 218 -9.37 -1.41 -55.53
C SER A 218 -10.31 -1.04 -54.37
N GLY A 219 -11.58 -0.76 -54.67
CA GLY A 219 -12.60 -0.49 -53.67
C GLY A 219 -12.90 -1.70 -52.78
N GLN A 220 -12.92 -2.89 -53.38
CA GLN A 220 -13.15 -4.14 -52.66
C GLN A 220 -11.97 -4.43 -51.74
N HIS A 221 -10.75 -4.28 -52.23
CA HIS A 221 -9.55 -4.45 -51.42
C HIS A 221 -9.50 -3.48 -50.22
N LEU A 222 -9.89 -2.22 -50.42
CA LEU A 222 -9.97 -1.25 -49.32
C LEU A 222 -11.06 -1.63 -48.30
N LEU A 223 -12.21 -2.13 -48.75
CA LEU A 223 -13.29 -2.57 -47.86
C LEU A 223 -12.84 -3.74 -46.98
N ASP A 224 -12.14 -4.71 -47.58
CA ASP A 224 -11.59 -5.88 -46.87
C ASP A 224 -10.59 -5.43 -45.80
N LEU A 225 -9.66 -4.53 -46.15
CA LEU A 225 -8.67 -3.99 -45.22
C LEU A 225 -9.33 -3.24 -44.04
N ILE A 226 -10.39 -2.47 -44.31
CA ILE A 226 -11.16 -1.77 -43.27
C ILE A 226 -11.82 -2.78 -42.34
N ASN A 227 -12.43 -3.84 -42.88
CA ASN A 227 -13.09 -4.87 -42.07
C ASN A 227 -12.06 -5.61 -41.19
N GLU A 228 -10.90 -5.99 -41.72
CA GLU A 228 -9.82 -6.62 -40.95
C GLU A 228 -9.38 -5.77 -39.75
N ILE A 229 -9.16 -4.46 -39.95
CA ILE A 229 -8.78 -3.54 -38.88
C ILE A 229 -9.86 -3.46 -37.80
N LEU A 230 -11.13 -3.50 -38.19
CA LEU A 230 -12.26 -3.43 -37.26
C LEU A 230 -12.43 -4.70 -36.45
N ASP A 231 -12.27 -5.86 -37.09
CA ASP A 231 -12.35 -7.14 -36.42
C ASP A 231 -11.20 -7.30 -35.42
N LEU A 232 -9.97 -6.95 -35.81
CA LEU A 232 -8.83 -6.89 -34.89
C LEU A 232 -9.14 -5.98 -33.69
N SER A 233 -9.75 -4.83 -33.92
CA SER A 233 -10.08 -3.87 -32.87
C SER A 233 -11.20 -4.35 -31.93
N ARG A 234 -12.14 -5.17 -32.43
CA ARG A 234 -13.16 -5.83 -31.61
C ARG A 234 -12.55 -6.93 -30.74
N ILE A 235 -11.60 -7.68 -31.28
CA ILE A 235 -10.84 -8.72 -30.56
C ILE A 235 -10.01 -8.09 -29.44
N GLU A 236 -9.23 -7.03 -29.72
CA GLU A 236 -8.43 -6.30 -28.72
C GLU A 236 -9.29 -5.73 -27.58
N ALA A 237 -10.53 -5.35 -27.88
CA ALA A 237 -11.48 -4.82 -26.89
C ALA A 237 -12.25 -5.92 -26.14
N GLY A 238 -12.03 -7.21 -26.43
CA GLY A 238 -12.77 -8.33 -25.85
C GLY A 238 -14.26 -8.35 -26.22
N ARG A 239 -14.66 -7.70 -27.31
CA ARG A 239 -16.06 -7.60 -27.76
C ARG A 239 -16.38 -8.46 -28.98
N TYR A 240 -15.44 -9.28 -29.42
CA TYR A 240 -15.68 -10.27 -30.47
C TYR A 240 -16.45 -11.44 -29.87
N GLN A 241 -17.72 -11.61 -30.28
CA GLN A 241 -18.56 -12.74 -29.89
C GLN A 241 -18.60 -13.74 -31.03
N LEU A 242 -18.18 -14.98 -30.74
CA LEU A 242 -18.29 -16.10 -31.65
C LEU A 242 -19.76 -16.57 -31.68
N ASN A 243 -20.32 -16.74 -32.87
CA ASN A 243 -21.57 -17.43 -33.06
C ASN A 243 -21.30 -18.90 -33.36
N GLU A 244 -21.03 -19.67 -32.32
CA GLU A 244 -20.68 -21.08 -32.46
C GLU A 244 -21.91 -21.93 -32.80
N GLU A 245 -21.82 -22.67 -33.91
CA GLU A 245 -22.86 -23.60 -34.36
C GLU A 245 -22.26 -24.97 -34.71
N PRO A 246 -23.04 -26.07 -34.67
CA PRO A 246 -22.54 -27.39 -35.08
C PRO A 246 -22.27 -27.43 -36.60
N MET A 247 -21.00 -27.37 -36.98
CA MET A 247 -20.56 -27.36 -38.37
C MET A 247 -19.80 -28.63 -38.77
N MET A 248 -19.83 -28.96 -40.07
CA MET A 248 -19.04 -30.05 -40.65
C MET A 248 -17.73 -29.45 -41.19
N LEU A 249 -16.58 -29.85 -40.64
CA LEU A 249 -15.29 -29.34 -41.11
C LEU A 249 -15.06 -29.62 -42.61
N LEU A 250 -15.58 -30.75 -43.09
CA LEU A 250 -15.46 -31.15 -44.49
C LEU A 250 -16.06 -30.13 -45.46
N SER A 251 -17.24 -29.58 -45.17
CA SER A 251 -17.87 -28.61 -46.09
C SER A 251 -17.05 -27.34 -46.22
N VAL A 252 -16.47 -26.85 -45.12
CA VAL A 252 -15.61 -25.66 -45.14
C VAL A 252 -14.31 -25.91 -45.90
N VAL A 253 -13.69 -27.08 -45.73
CA VAL A 253 -12.48 -27.46 -46.48
C VAL A 253 -12.78 -27.58 -47.98
N GLU A 254 -13.93 -28.15 -48.36
CA GLU A 254 -14.38 -28.24 -49.75
C GLU A 254 -14.57 -26.85 -50.37
N ASP A 255 -15.25 -25.94 -49.67
CA ASP A 255 -15.47 -24.56 -50.11
C ASP A 255 -14.14 -23.80 -50.31
N CYS A 256 -13.21 -23.94 -49.36
CA CYS A 256 -11.86 -23.37 -49.46
C CYS A 256 -11.09 -23.92 -50.66
N CYS A 257 -11.15 -25.24 -50.88
CA CYS A 257 -10.49 -25.87 -52.04
C CYS A 257 -11.08 -25.38 -53.36
N HIS A 258 -12.40 -25.25 -53.45
CA HIS A 258 -13.08 -24.74 -54.63
C HIS A 258 -12.66 -23.31 -54.96
N MET A 259 -12.59 -22.45 -53.93
CA MET A 259 -12.14 -21.06 -54.08
C MET A 259 -10.68 -20.95 -54.55
N MET A 260 -9.83 -21.88 -54.11
CA MET A 260 -8.41 -21.91 -54.48
C MET A 260 -8.14 -22.59 -55.83
N GLU A 261 -9.07 -23.41 -56.34
CA GLU A 261 -8.83 -24.28 -57.50
C GLU A 261 -8.37 -23.52 -58.74
N LEU A 262 -9.02 -22.39 -59.06
CA LEU A 262 -8.69 -21.59 -60.23
C LEU A 262 -7.29 -20.94 -60.12
N LYS A 263 -6.95 -20.43 -58.93
CA LYS A 263 -5.63 -19.85 -58.63
C LYS A 263 -4.52 -20.90 -58.64
N ALA A 264 -4.82 -22.10 -58.15
CA ALA A 264 -3.89 -23.22 -58.10
C ALA A 264 -3.61 -23.76 -59.51
N ARG A 265 -4.65 -23.95 -60.34
CA ARG A 265 -4.51 -24.34 -61.76
C ARG A 265 -3.69 -23.33 -62.56
N ASN A 266 -3.91 -22.02 -62.36
CA ASN A 266 -3.14 -20.96 -63.02
C ASN A 266 -1.64 -20.95 -62.65
N LYS A 267 -1.25 -21.66 -61.58
CA LYS A 267 0.13 -21.77 -61.10
C LYS A 267 0.67 -23.21 -61.16
N ASP A 268 -0.02 -24.13 -61.84
CA ASP A 268 0.31 -25.57 -61.88
C ASP A 268 0.46 -26.23 -60.49
N ILE A 269 -0.30 -25.76 -59.50
CA ILE A 269 -0.34 -26.32 -58.14
C ILE A 269 -1.51 -27.30 -58.03
N ARG A 270 -1.25 -28.53 -57.58
CA ARG A 270 -2.28 -29.53 -57.25
C ARG A 270 -2.65 -29.46 -55.77
N ILE A 271 -3.93 -29.24 -55.48
CA ILE A 271 -4.50 -29.37 -54.13
C ILE A 271 -5.04 -30.80 -53.98
N VAL A 272 -4.64 -31.48 -52.90
CA VAL A 272 -5.14 -32.83 -52.56
C VAL A 272 -5.83 -32.73 -51.21
N GLN A 273 -7.05 -33.25 -51.12
CA GLN A 273 -7.80 -33.35 -49.88
C GLN A 273 -7.61 -34.76 -49.31
N ASP A 274 -7.25 -34.86 -48.03
CA ASP A 274 -7.07 -36.12 -47.32
C ASP A 274 -7.69 -35.97 -45.92
N PHE A 275 -8.74 -36.73 -45.65
CA PHE A 275 -9.53 -36.65 -44.41
C PHE A 275 -10.22 -37.99 -44.09
N GLU A 276 -10.45 -38.24 -42.80
CA GLU A 276 -11.19 -39.42 -42.35
C GLU A 276 -12.67 -39.36 -42.76
N ASN A 277 -13.26 -40.50 -43.15
CA ASN A 277 -14.65 -40.58 -43.64
C ASN A 277 -15.73 -40.23 -42.60
N ALA A 278 -15.39 -40.13 -41.31
CA ALA A 278 -16.34 -39.95 -40.21
C ALA A 278 -15.89 -38.85 -39.24
N LEU A 279 -15.58 -37.67 -39.78
CA LEU A 279 -15.25 -36.52 -38.96
C LEU A 279 -16.48 -36.06 -38.15
N PRO A 280 -16.33 -35.83 -36.83
CA PRO A 280 -17.42 -35.31 -36.01
C PRO A 280 -17.74 -33.86 -36.38
N ARG A 281 -18.98 -33.43 -36.07
CA ARG A 281 -19.32 -32.00 -36.11
C ARG A 281 -18.55 -31.26 -35.02
N LEU A 282 -18.04 -30.08 -35.36
CA LEU A 282 -17.39 -29.18 -34.42
C LEU A 282 -18.34 -28.05 -34.06
N PHE A 283 -18.24 -27.57 -32.82
CA PHE A 283 -18.93 -26.37 -32.38
C PHE A 283 -17.97 -25.20 -32.59
N ALA A 284 -18.20 -24.40 -33.61
CA ALA A 284 -17.32 -23.31 -34.01
C ALA A 284 -18.10 -22.26 -34.79
N ASP A 285 -17.53 -21.07 -34.92
CA ASP A 285 -18.06 -20.01 -35.79
C ASP A 285 -17.43 -20.15 -37.17
N GLU A 286 -18.23 -20.46 -38.19
CA GLU A 286 -17.78 -20.65 -39.58
C GLU A 286 -17.24 -19.35 -40.22
N ARG A 287 -17.59 -18.19 -39.66
CA ARG A 287 -17.26 -16.87 -40.23
C ARG A 287 -16.06 -16.18 -39.57
N ALA A 288 -15.50 -16.77 -38.50
CA ALA A 288 -14.44 -16.18 -37.68
C ALA A 288 -13.03 -16.59 -38.10
#